data_AF-A0A251U329-F1
#
_entry.id   AF-A0A251U329-F1
#
_cell.length_a   1.000
_cell.length_b   1.000
_cell.length_c   1.000
_cell.angle_alpha   90.00
_cell.angle_beta   90.00
_cell.angle_gamma   90.00
#
_symmetry.space_group_name_H-M   'P 1'
#
loop_
_entity.id
_entity.type
_entity.pdbx_description
1 polymer ?
#
loop_
_entity_poly.entity_id
_entity_poly.type
_entity_poly.pdbx_seq_one_letter_code
_entity_poly.pdbx_strand_id
1 'polypeptide(L)'
;MILPVEFYIYYLGTKLEGKKTHALFLLFESISPNALALFLVLILFALAARDSIVVTGGPSWKVPTGRRDGVISVASESLAEIPAPFDNITTLIQNFANKSLDIKDLVLLSGSHTIGISLYTSFSNRPYNLTGVGDQDPTLDSEYAANLKSR
;
A
#
# COMPACT_ATOMS: atom_id res chain seq x y z
N MET A 1 -1.54 -7.19 7.61
CA MET A 1 -1.60 -7.00 6.14
C MET A 1 -1.89 -5.54 5.89
N ILE A 2 -0.97 -4.76 5.31
CA ILE A 2 -1.17 -3.34 4.96
C ILE A 2 -0.74 -3.17 3.50
N LEU A 3 -1.66 -3.53 2.61
CA LEU A 3 -1.64 -3.29 1.17
C LEU A 3 -2.40 -2.02 0.70
N PRO A 4 -2.18 -0.80 1.22
CA PRO A 4 -2.52 0.39 0.44
C PRO A 4 -1.34 0.92 -0.38
N VAL A 5 -0.09 0.62 0.00
CA VAL A 5 1.08 1.22 -0.66
C VAL A 5 1.69 0.30 -1.72
N GLU A 6 1.86 -0.99 -1.43
CA GLU A 6 2.27 -1.95 -2.47
C GLU A 6 1.24 -2.05 -3.60
N PHE A 7 -0.06 -1.91 -3.28
CA PHE A 7 -1.08 -1.97 -4.30
C PHE A 7 -1.16 -0.72 -5.17
N TYR A 8 -0.80 0.46 -4.68
CA TYR A 8 -0.72 1.64 -5.55
C TYR A 8 0.56 1.64 -6.39
N ILE A 9 1.68 1.12 -5.85
CA ILE A 9 2.90 0.89 -6.64
C ILE A 9 2.66 -0.18 -7.73
N TYR A 10 1.89 -1.25 -7.48
CA TYR A 10 1.55 -2.27 -8.48
C TYR A 10 0.37 -1.90 -9.40
N TYR A 11 -0.67 -1.23 -8.91
CA TYR A 11 -1.81 -0.76 -9.73
C TYR A 11 -1.40 0.38 -10.66
N LEU A 12 -0.51 1.27 -10.20
CA LEU A 12 0.20 2.16 -11.10
C LEU A 12 1.24 1.39 -11.93
N GLY A 13 2.04 0.49 -11.37
CA GLY A 13 3.07 -0.24 -12.11
C GLY A 13 2.59 -1.15 -13.25
N THR A 14 1.35 -1.66 -13.18
CA THR A 14 0.78 -2.57 -14.20
C THR A 14 -0.15 -1.87 -15.20
N LYS A 15 -0.76 -0.72 -14.84
CA LYS A 15 -1.62 0.07 -15.75
C LYS A 15 -0.94 1.33 -16.29
N LEU A 16 0.15 1.72 -15.64
CA LEU A 16 1.16 2.64 -16.12
C LEU A 16 2.38 1.78 -16.47
N GLU A 17 2.38 1.19 -17.68
CA GLU A 17 3.64 1.10 -18.43
C GLU A 17 4.36 2.43 -18.23
N GLY A 18 5.68 2.43 -17.98
CA GLY A 18 6.51 3.52 -17.43
C GLY A 18 6.39 4.94 -18.03
N LYS A 19 5.45 5.16 -18.95
CA LYS A 19 4.99 6.39 -19.56
C LYS A 19 4.02 7.22 -18.70
N LYS A 20 3.21 6.66 -17.77
CA LYS A 20 2.16 7.47 -17.08
C LYS A 20 2.53 7.99 -15.69
N THR A 21 3.50 7.41 -14.97
CA THR A 21 4.12 8.07 -13.80
C THR A 21 4.88 9.31 -14.26
N HIS A 22 5.51 9.21 -15.44
CA HIS A 22 6.02 10.33 -16.23
C HIS A 22 4.92 11.35 -16.52
N ALA A 23 3.70 10.95 -16.92
CA ALA A 23 2.63 11.89 -17.24
C ALA A 23 2.17 12.76 -16.06
N LEU A 24 2.09 12.22 -14.83
CA LEU A 24 1.74 13.02 -13.65
C LEU A 24 2.87 13.99 -13.27
N PHE A 25 4.12 13.54 -13.39
CA PHE A 25 5.31 14.38 -13.23
C PHE A 25 5.35 15.51 -14.27
N LEU A 26 5.17 15.19 -15.56
CA LEU A 26 5.13 16.14 -16.67
C LEU A 26 3.98 17.14 -16.53
N LEU A 27 2.81 16.70 -16.07
CA LEU A 27 1.67 17.59 -15.82
C LEU A 27 2.02 18.60 -14.72
N PHE A 28 2.66 18.15 -13.64
CA PHE A 28 3.11 19.05 -12.56
C PHE A 28 4.22 20.01 -13.02
N GLU A 29 5.21 19.54 -13.77
CA GLU A 29 6.24 20.39 -14.40
C GLU A 29 5.61 21.43 -15.35
N SER A 30 4.54 21.07 -16.08
CA SER A 30 3.83 22.02 -16.95
C SER A 30 3.09 23.12 -16.19
N ILE A 31 2.60 22.82 -14.98
CA ILE A 31 1.85 23.76 -14.13
C ILE A 31 2.81 24.64 -13.30
N SER A 32 3.99 24.16 -12.97
CA SER A 32 5.00 24.91 -12.21
C SER A 32 6.43 24.69 -12.72
N PRO A 33 6.81 25.28 -13.86
CA PRO A 33 8.10 25.05 -14.53
C PRO A 33 9.34 25.39 -13.69
N ASN A 34 9.18 26.18 -12.62
CA ASN A 34 10.26 26.67 -11.77
C ASN A 34 10.26 26.07 -10.35
N ALA A 35 9.37 25.13 -10.03
CA ALA A 35 9.37 24.47 -8.73
C ALA A 35 10.36 23.29 -8.75
N LEU A 36 11.65 23.58 -8.56
CA LEU A 36 12.71 22.66 -8.10
C LEU A 36 12.44 21.18 -8.45
N ALA A 37 12.60 20.84 -9.73
CA ALA A 37 12.21 19.58 -10.36
C ALA A 37 13.00 18.31 -9.92
N LEU A 38 13.55 18.26 -8.70
CA LEU A 38 14.30 17.09 -8.22
C LEU A 38 14.05 16.69 -6.75
N PHE A 39 13.08 17.31 -6.07
CA PHE A 39 12.93 17.10 -4.62
C PHE A 39 11.49 16.92 -4.11
N LEU A 40 10.51 16.62 -4.96
CA LEU A 40 9.09 16.65 -4.60
C LEU A 40 8.29 15.36 -4.92
N VAL A 41 8.92 14.29 -5.40
CA VAL A 41 8.25 13.03 -5.77
C VAL A 41 7.44 12.45 -4.60
N LEU A 42 7.99 12.48 -3.39
CA LEU A 42 7.27 11.98 -2.20
C LEU A 42 5.99 12.79 -1.90
N ILE A 43 5.98 14.08 -2.20
CA ILE A 43 4.82 14.96 -1.96
C ILE A 43 3.70 14.64 -2.96
N LEU A 44 4.05 14.36 -4.21
CA LEU A 44 3.09 13.97 -5.24
C LEU A 44 2.32 12.71 -4.84
N PHE A 45 3.01 11.71 -4.28
CA PHE A 45 2.35 10.50 -3.78
C PHE A 45 1.41 10.79 -2.60
N ALA A 46 1.82 11.62 -1.65
CA ALA A 46 0.97 11.97 -0.51
C ALA A 46 -0.28 12.76 -0.92
N LEU A 47 -0.16 13.66 -1.89
CA LEU A 47 -1.29 14.39 -2.47
C LEU A 47 -2.20 13.46 -3.26
N ALA A 48 -1.64 12.60 -4.12
CA ALA A 48 -2.42 11.63 -4.90
C ALA A 48 -3.18 10.64 -4.00
N ALA A 49 -2.58 10.20 -2.90
CA ALA A 49 -3.25 9.35 -1.91
C ALA A 49 -4.43 10.07 -1.25
N ARG A 50 -4.27 11.34 -0.85
CA ARG A 50 -5.36 12.16 -0.31
C ARG A 50 -6.48 12.34 -1.33
N ASP A 51 -6.13 12.70 -2.56
CA ASP A 51 -7.11 12.95 -3.63
C ASP A 51 -7.90 11.67 -3.96
N SER A 52 -7.24 10.51 -3.95
CA SER A 52 -7.89 9.22 -4.15
C SER A 52 -8.93 8.93 -3.07
N ILE A 53 -8.62 9.22 -1.80
CA ILE A 53 -9.54 9.03 -0.68
C ILE A 53 -10.74 9.99 -0.79
N VAL A 54 -10.52 11.23 -1.21
CA VAL A 54 -11.61 12.21 -1.40
C VAL A 54 -12.55 11.76 -2.52
N VAL A 55 -12.01 11.30 -3.65
CA VAL A 55 -12.83 10.85 -4.80
C VAL A 55 -13.65 9.60 -4.46
N THR A 56 -13.17 8.75 -3.55
CA THR A 56 -13.93 7.58 -3.06
C THR A 56 -14.89 7.91 -1.91
N GLY A 57 -15.10 9.20 -1.59
CA GLY A 57 -16.06 9.66 -0.58
C GLY A 57 -15.51 9.74 0.84
N GLY A 58 -14.19 9.61 1.01
CA GLY A 58 -13.51 9.79 2.29
C GLY A 58 -13.25 11.25 2.66
N PRO A 59 -12.66 11.50 3.84
CA PRO A 59 -12.37 12.85 4.32
C PRO A 59 -11.27 13.51 3.49
N SER A 60 -11.28 14.84 3.44
CA SER A 60 -10.15 15.64 2.96
C SER A 60 -9.36 16.18 4.14
N TRP A 61 -8.04 16.20 4.02
CA TRP A 61 -7.13 16.84 4.97
C TRP A 61 -6.05 17.63 4.22
N LYS A 62 -5.41 18.57 4.93
CA LYS A 62 -4.24 19.28 4.41
C LYS A 62 -3.02 18.36 4.50
N VAL A 63 -2.36 18.11 3.37
CA VAL A 63 -1.13 17.32 3.31
C VAL A 63 0.06 18.22 3.64
N PRO A 64 0.86 17.92 4.69
CA PRO A 64 2.10 18.65 4.95
C PRO A 64 3.08 18.52 3.78
N THR A 65 3.56 19.65 3.27
CA THR A 65 4.53 19.75 2.18
C THR A 65 5.93 20.09 2.70
N GLY A 66 6.93 20.11 1.82
CA GLY A 66 8.33 20.46 2.17
C GLY A 66 9.24 19.26 2.45
N ARG A 67 8.77 18.03 2.25
CA ARG A 67 9.65 16.84 2.21
C ARG A 67 10.56 16.89 0.98
N ARG A 68 11.80 16.44 1.13
CA ARG A 68 12.79 16.31 0.04
C ARG A 68 12.92 14.85 -0.37
N ASP A 69 13.14 14.59 -1.65
CA ASP A 69 13.35 13.25 -2.15
C ASP A 69 14.68 12.66 -1.66
N GLY A 70 14.66 11.36 -1.34
CA GLY A 70 15.86 10.60 -1.03
C GLY A 70 16.65 10.26 -2.30
N VAL A 71 17.97 10.13 -2.17
CA VAL A 71 18.88 9.81 -3.29
C VAL A 71 19.39 8.37 -3.25
N ILE A 72 18.95 7.58 -2.27
CA ILE A 72 19.34 6.17 -2.06
C ILE A 72 18.07 5.32 -2.02
N SER A 73 18.11 4.19 -2.71
CA SER A 73 17.04 3.18 -2.71
C SER A 73 17.67 1.79 -2.68
N VAL A 74 17.43 1.02 -1.61
CA VAL A 74 17.99 -0.31 -1.42
C VAL A 74 16.86 -1.34 -1.27
N ALA A 75 16.84 -2.35 -2.16
CA ALA A 75 15.75 -3.33 -2.18
C ALA A 75 15.63 -4.14 -0.88
N SER A 76 16.75 -4.45 -0.22
CA SER A 76 16.74 -5.19 1.05
C SER A 76 16.10 -4.41 2.19
N GLU A 77 16.18 -3.08 2.18
CA GLU A 77 15.49 -2.24 3.18
C GLU A 77 13.99 -2.36 3.00
N SER A 78 13.48 -2.33 1.76
CA SER A 78 12.06 -2.52 1.50
C SER A 78 11.54 -3.87 2.00
N LEU A 79 12.29 -4.95 1.77
CA LEU A 79 11.91 -6.29 2.21
C LEU A 79 11.93 -6.45 3.74
N ALA A 80 12.77 -5.67 4.44
CA ALA A 80 12.85 -5.69 5.89
C ALA A 80 11.79 -4.80 6.56
N GLU A 81 11.39 -3.71 5.91
CA GLU A 81 10.59 -2.66 6.53
C GLU A 81 9.09 -2.69 6.15
N ILE A 82 8.72 -3.41 5.08
CA ILE A 82 7.31 -3.56 4.68
C ILE A 82 6.72 -4.83 5.32
N PRO A 83 5.63 -4.71 6.10
CA PRO A 83 4.99 -5.88 6.70
C PRO A 83 4.41 -6.82 5.64
N ALA A 84 4.64 -8.11 5.83
CA ALA A 84 4.12 -9.14 4.96
C ALA A 84 2.61 -9.38 5.20
N PRO A 85 1.86 -9.90 4.20
CA PRO A 85 0.45 -10.20 4.37
C PRO A 85 0.19 -11.34 5.36
N PHE A 86 1.19 -12.19 5.61
CA PHE A 86 1.16 -13.32 6.53
C PHE A 86 1.72 -13.02 7.93
N ASP A 87 2.12 -11.78 8.20
CA ASP A 87 2.59 -11.36 9.53
C ASP A 87 1.46 -11.46 10.57
N ASN A 88 1.80 -11.97 11.75
CA ASN A 88 0.87 -11.98 12.88
C ASN A 88 0.73 -10.58 13.50
N ILE A 89 -0.30 -10.40 14.34
CA ILE A 89 -0.61 -9.09 14.92
C ILE A 89 0.53 -8.51 15.78
N THR A 90 1.29 -9.34 16.49
CA THR A 90 2.42 -8.89 17.31
C THR A 90 3.52 -8.28 16.44
N THR A 91 3.86 -8.93 15.32
CA THR A 91 4.81 -8.40 14.33
C THR A 91 4.32 -7.08 13.74
N LEU A 92 3.03 -7.00 13.37
CA LEU A 92 2.45 -5.77 12.82
C LEU A 92 2.52 -4.60 13.81
N ILE A 93 2.22 -4.84 15.09
CA ILE A 93 2.32 -3.82 16.15
C ILE A 93 3.77 -3.33 16.30
N GLN A 94 4.75 -4.25 16.30
CA GLN A 94 6.16 -3.91 16.40
C GLN A 94 6.64 -3.09 15.19
N ASN A 95 6.27 -3.50 13.98
CA ASN A 95 6.63 -2.79 12.75
C ASN A 95 6.07 -1.36 12.75
N PHE A 96 4.86 -1.16 13.28
CA PHE A 96 4.23 0.16 13.41
C PHE A 96 4.93 1.02 14.46
N ALA A 97 5.23 0.43 15.63
CA ALA A 97 5.95 1.12 16.69
C ALA A 97 7.33 1.60 16.21
N ASN A 98 8.02 0.82 15.38
CA ASN A 98 9.30 1.21 14.75
C ASN A 98 9.18 2.43 13.82
N LYS A 99 7.97 2.75 13.36
CA LYS A 99 7.64 3.95 12.58
C LYS A 99 6.99 5.06 13.42
N SER A 100 7.05 4.93 14.74
CA SER A 100 6.39 5.84 15.69
C SER A 100 4.87 5.92 15.52
N LEU A 101 4.26 4.81 15.08
CA LEU A 101 2.81 4.64 14.95
C LEU A 101 2.30 3.69 16.03
N ASP A 102 1.14 3.99 16.61
CA ASP A 102 0.56 3.17 17.67
C ASP A 102 -0.43 2.11 17.13
N ILE A 103 -1.08 1.38 18.03
CA ILE A 103 -2.07 0.34 17.67
C ILE A 103 -3.31 0.96 17.00
N LYS A 104 -3.70 2.19 17.38
CA LYS A 104 -4.83 2.89 16.75
C LYS A 104 -4.49 3.24 15.32
N ASP A 105 -3.26 3.69 15.06
CA ASP A 105 -2.76 3.96 13.71
C ASP A 105 -2.74 2.68 12.86
N LEU A 106 -2.32 1.54 13.44
CA LEU A 106 -2.37 0.24 12.76
C LEU A 106 -3.79 -0.11 12.33
N VAL A 107 -4.75 -0.05 13.24
CA VAL A 107 -6.15 -0.36 12.94
C VAL A 107 -6.73 0.61 11.91
N LEU A 108 -6.48 1.91 12.09
CA LEU A 108 -6.96 2.96 11.19
C LEU A 108 -6.40 2.80 9.77
N LEU A 109 -5.08 2.60 9.63
CA LEU A 109 -4.41 2.45 8.34
C LEU A 109 -4.72 1.10 7.68
N SER A 110 -5.05 0.06 8.44
CA SER A 110 -5.57 -1.20 7.89
C SER A 110 -6.93 -1.01 7.20
N GLY A 111 -7.71 -0.01 7.60
CA GLY A 111 -8.97 0.36 6.94
C GLY A 111 -8.83 0.76 5.46
N SER A 112 -7.62 1.10 5.02
CA SER A 112 -7.32 1.36 3.61
C SER A 112 -7.60 0.17 2.67
N HIS A 113 -7.76 -1.05 3.22
CA HIS A 113 -8.15 -2.25 2.47
C HIS A 113 -9.61 -2.28 2.04
N THR A 114 -10.40 -1.28 2.46
CA THR A 114 -11.79 -1.16 2.02
C THR A 114 -11.91 -0.91 0.51
N ILE A 115 -10.83 -0.46 -0.13
CA ILE A 115 -10.72 -0.28 -1.58
C ILE A 115 -9.47 -0.99 -2.10
N GLY A 116 -9.55 -1.48 -3.34
CA GLY A 116 -8.45 -2.17 -4.00
C GLY A 116 -8.74 -3.66 -4.24
N ILE A 117 -7.72 -4.36 -4.73
CA ILE A 117 -7.73 -5.81 -4.95
C ILE A 117 -6.41 -6.36 -4.37
N SER A 118 -6.28 -7.67 -4.23
CA SER A 118 -5.03 -8.31 -3.78
C SER A 118 -4.64 -9.43 -4.75
N LEU A 119 -3.35 -9.73 -4.83
CA LEU A 119 -2.87 -10.87 -5.59
C LEU A 119 -3.18 -12.16 -4.84
N TYR A 120 -3.46 -13.24 -5.57
CA TYR A 120 -3.73 -14.56 -5.00
C TYR A 120 -2.63 -15.03 -4.04
N THR A 121 -1.37 -14.80 -4.41
CA THR A 121 -0.18 -15.18 -3.61
C THR A 121 -0.14 -14.52 -2.23
N SER A 122 -0.83 -13.39 -2.03
CA SER A 122 -0.85 -12.70 -0.74
C SER A 122 -1.70 -13.41 0.32
N PHE A 123 -2.60 -14.32 -0.07
CA PHE A 123 -3.53 -14.97 0.85
C PHE A 123 -3.80 -16.45 0.54
N SER A 124 -3.13 -17.04 -0.46
CA SER A 124 -3.39 -18.40 -0.95
C SER A 124 -3.16 -19.50 0.09
N ASN A 125 -2.32 -19.27 1.10
CA ASN A 125 -2.14 -20.20 2.21
C ASN A 125 -3.44 -20.38 3.02
N ARG A 126 -4.24 -19.33 3.17
CA ARG A 126 -5.45 -19.37 4.01
C ARG A 126 -6.49 -20.38 3.55
N PRO A 127 -6.89 -20.45 2.26
CA PRO A 127 -7.86 -21.45 1.82
C PRO A 127 -7.30 -22.87 1.69
N TYR A 128 -5.98 -23.06 1.49
CA TYR A 128 -5.41 -24.35 1.09
C TYR A 128 -4.49 -25.02 2.10
N ASN A 129 -3.69 -24.26 2.84
CA ASN A 129 -2.66 -24.80 3.70
C ASN A 129 -2.14 -23.76 4.71
N LEU A 130 -2.96 -23.43 5.72
CA LEU A 130 -2.58 -22.39 6.69
C LEU A 130 -1.41 -22.83 7.57
N THR A 131 -1.44 -24.06 8.09
CA THR A 131 -0.45 -24.57 9.06
C THR A 131 0.60 -25.49 8.45
N GLY A 132 0.48 -25.83 7.17
CA GLY A 132 1.44 -26.70 6.46
C GLY A 132 0.92 -28.13 6.21
N VAL A 133 -0.23 -28.51 6.77
CA VAL A 133 -0.79 -29.87 6.69
C VAL A 133 -1.98 -30.03 5.71
N GLY A 134 -2.30 -28.99 4.94
CA GLY A 134 -3.42 -29.00 3.99
C GLY A 134 -4.75 -28.55 4.60
N ASP A 135 -4.70 -27.70 5.63
CA ASP A 135 -5.84 -27.16 6.35
C ASP A 135 -6.27 -25.78 5.82
N GLN A 136 -7.59 -25.52 5.88
CA GLN A 136 -8.17 -24.21 5.64
C GLN A 136 -8.16 -23.40 6.94
N ASP A 137 -7.86 -22.10 6.83
CA ASP A 137 -7.96 -21.15 7.92
C ASP A 137 -9.38 -21.14 8.52
N PRO A 138 -9.55 -21.51 9.81
CA PRO A 138 -10.86 -21.59 10.44
C PRO A 138 -11.51 -20.22 10.65
N THR A 139 -10.75 -19.12 10.53
CA THR A 139 -11.27 -17.75 10.61
C THR A 139 -11.71 -17.20 9.25
N LEU A 140 -11.42 -17.91 8.16
CA LEU A 140 -11.88 -17.56 6.83
C LEU A 140 -13.28 -18.14 6.61
N ASP A 141 -14.24 -17.27 6.29
CA ASP A 141 -15.60 -17.68 5.96
C ASP A 141 -15.60 -18.78 4.89
N SER A 142 -16.40 -19.83 5.10
CA SER A 142 -16.33 -21.05 4.30
C SER A 142 -16.84 -20.86 2.88
N GLU A 143 -17.88 -20.03 2.70
CA GLU A 143 -18.41 -19.68 1.38
C GLU A 143 -17.40 -18.81 0.63
N TYR A 144 -16.82 -17.81 1.30
CA TYR A 144 -15.78 -16.98 0.72
C TYR A 144 -14.54 -17.80 0.35
N ALA A 145 -14.11 -18.73 1.19
CA ALA A 145 -13.01 -19.64 0.89
C ALA A 145 -13.30 -20.49 -0.37
N ALA A 146 -14.51 -21.04 -0.50
CA ALA A 146 -14.91 -21.79 -1.69
C ALA A 146 -14.85 -20.93 -2.96
N ASN A 147 -15.33 -19.68 -2.87
CA ASN A 147 -15.26 -18.71 -3.97
C ASN A 147 -13.81 -18.36 -4.37
N LEU A 148 -12.90 -18.24 -3.40
CA LEU A 148 -11.48 -18.01 -3.67
C LEU A 148 -10.82 -19.23 -4.35
N LYS A 149 -11.26 -20.45 -4.04
CA LYS A 149 -10.72 -21.69 -4.64
C LYS A 149 -11.19 -21.93 -6.08
N SER A 150 -12.28 -21.30 -6.50
CA SER A 150 -12.85 -21.44 -7.85
C SER A 150 -12.37 -20.38 -8.84
N ARG A 151 -11.54 -19.44 -8.40
CA ARG A 151 -10.99 -18.33 -9.21
C ARG A 151 -9.66 -18.74 -9.82
#